data_AF-A0A136MPY1-F1
#
_entry.id   AF-A0A136MPY1-F1
#
_cell.length_a   1.000
_cell.length_b   1.000
_cell.length_c   1.000
_cell.angle_alpha   90.00
_cell.angle_beta   90.00
_cell.angle_gamma   90.00
#
_symmetry.space_group_name_H-M   'P 1'
#
loop_
_entity.id
_entity.type
_entity.pdbx_description
1 polymer ?
#
loop_
_entity_poly.entity_id
_entity_poly.type
_entity_poly.pdbx_seq_one_letter_code
_entity_poly.pdbx_strand_id
1 'polypeptide(L)'
;MISWARYEGNPVVKVRPGGYDAEFCSDGKVFRDGDHWVMIYFGVGQGGAHIMAAFSRDLLHWTSHPEPLYKAGGHPRGLDKTYAHKVSLVYDPARDTLFMYYCAVGDQGRGICLLTDKPVPALHGGP
;
A
#
# COMPACT_ATOMS: atom_id res chain seq x y z
N MET A 1 -27.06 17.07 8.20
CA MET A 1 -26.07 16.44 9.11
C MET A 1 -25.99 14.98 8.74
N ILE A 2 -24.79 14.45 8.45
CA ILE A 2 -24.61 13.03 8.15
C ILE A 2 -24.47 12.29 9.48
N SER A 3 -25.30 11.26 9.71
CA SER A 3 -25.12 10.34 10.84
C SER A 3 -24.08 9.30 10.45
N TRP A 4 -23.01 9.20 11.24
CA TRP A 4 -21.96 8.20 11.06
C TRP A 4 -21.84 7.36 12.33
N ALA A 5 -21.80 6.04 12.16
CA ALA A 5 -21.60 5.09 13.25
C ALA A 5 -20.48 4.12 12.90
N ARG A 6 -19.76 3.63 13.91
CA ARG A 6 -18.75 2.57 13.72
C ARG A 6 -19.46 1.28 13.34
N TYR A 7 -18.90 0.57 12.36
CA TYR A 7 -19.30 -0.81 12.09
C TYR A 7 -19.00 -1.69 13.31
N GLU A 8 -19.99 -2.49 13.73
CA GLU A 8 -19.89 -3.35 14.91
C GLU A 8 -18.88 -4.49 14.74
N GLY A 9 -18.66 -4.96 13.51
CA GLY A 9 -17.68 -6.00 13.18
C GLY A 9 -16.22 -5.52 13.11
N ASN A 10 -15.94 -4.29 13.53
CA ASN A 10 -14.57 -3.78 13.56
C ASN A 10 -13.67 -4.55 14.55
N PRO A 11 -12.36 -4.71 14.25
CA PRO A 11 -11.70 -4.30 13.02
C PRO A 11 -11.95 -5.28 11.87
N VAL A 12 -12.17 -4.74 10.65
CA VAL A 12 -12.43 -5.52 9.42
C VAL A 12 -11.17 -6.21 8.84
N VAL A 13 -9.98 -5.72 9.20
CA VAL A 13 -8.68 -6.36 8.95
C VAL A 13 -7.94 -6.46 10.28
N LYS A 14 -7.37 -7.62 10.57
CA LYS A 14 -6.64 -7.92 11.81
C LYS A 14 -5.18 -8.23 11.50
N VAL A 15 -4.32 -7.99 12.49
CA VAL A 15 -2.93 -8.45 12.44
C VAL A 15 -2.87 -9.98 12.28
N ARG A 16 -1.85 -10.48 11.59
CA ARG A 16 -1.65 -11.91 11.35
C ARG A 16 -0.33 -12.36 11.98
N PRO A 17 -0.36 -13.20 13.04
CA PRO A 17 0.85 -13.67 13.69
C PRO A 17 1.84 -14.30 12.68
N GLY A 18 3.10 -13.91 12.77
CA GLY A 18 4.16 -14.36 11.84
C GLY A 18 4.13 -13.70 10.46
N GLY A 19 3.10 -12.91 10.13
CA GLY A 19 3.02 -12.16 8.87
C GLY A 19 3.82 -10.86 8.88
N TYR A 20 3.84 -10.19 7.72
CA TYR A 20 4.41 -8.83 7.55
C TYR A 20 3.53 -7.73 8.17
N ASP A 21 2.38 -8.10 8.72
CA ASP A 21 1.44 -7.27 9.46
C ASP A 21 1.15 -7.84 10.85
N ALA A 22 2.10 -8.59 11.42
CA ALA A 22 1.97 -9.23 12.73
C ALA A 22 1.87 -8.23 13.90
N GLU A 23 2.48 -7.06 13.79
CA GLU A 23 2.57 -6.07 14.86
C GLU A 23 1.50 -4.98 14.73
N PHE A 24 1.22 -4.54 13.50
CA PHE A 24 0.26 -3.46 13.25
C PHE A 24 -0.23 -3.48 11.80
N CYS A 25 -1.48 -3.07 11.57
CA CYS A 25 -2.01 -2.86 10.21
C CYS A 25 -2.92 -1.62 10.19
N SER A 26 -2.71 -0.70 9.26
CA SER A 26 -3.50 0.55 9.21
C SER A 26 -3.45 1.27 7.85
N ASP A 27 -4.17 2.40 7.78
CA ASP A 27 -4.27 3.31 6.63
C ASP A 27 -4.66 2.62 5.31
N GLY A 28 -5.68 1.77 5.38
CA GLY A 28 -6.25 1.11 4.21
C GLY A 28 -6.84 2.11 3.22
N LYS A 29 -6.40 2.03 1.97
CA LYS A 29 -7.02 2.69 0.80
C LYS A 29 -7.78 1.63 0.02
N VAL A 30 -9.08 1.85 -0.20
CA VAL A 30 -9.97 0.87 -0.83
C VAL A 30 -10.27 1.28 -2.27
N PHE A 31 -10.10 0.34 -3.19
CA PHE A 31 -10.32 0.49 -4.62
C PHE A 31 -11.26 -0.61 -5.11
N ARG A 32 -12.04 -0.32 -6.15
CA ARG A 32 -12.87 -1.31 -6.83
C ARG A 32 -12.11 -1.87 -8.02
N ASP A 33 -12.08 -3.18 -8.15
CA ASP A 33 -11.51 -3.87 -9.31
C ASP A 33 -12.46 -5.01 -9.74
N GLY A 34 -12.99 -4.95 -10.96
CA GLY A 34 -13.86 -5.96 -11.54
C GLY A 34 -15.09 -6.32 -10.68
N ASP A 35 -15.03 -7.45 -9.97
CA ASP A 35 -16.09 -8.01 -9.11
C ASP A 35 -15.73 -8.02 -7.60
N HIS A 36 -14.56 -7.50 -7.21
CA HIS A 36 -14.11 -7.36 -5.83
C HIS A 36 -13.56 -5.96 -5.45
N TRP A 37 -13.32 -5.76 -4.17
CA TRP A 37 -12.63 -4.61 -3.59
C TRP A 37 -11.22 -5.01 -3.19
N VAL A 38 -10.27 -4.09 -3.41
CA VAL A 38 -8.88 -4.21 -3.01
C VAL A 38 -8.58 -3.12 -1.98
N MET A 39 -8.07 -3.51 -0.82
CA MET A 39 -7.52 -2.60 0.17
C MET A 39 -6.00 -2.66 0.11
N ILE A 40 -5.36 -1.54 -0.17
CA ILE A 40 -3.92 -1.38 -0.01
C ILE A 40 -3.68 -0.70 1.33
N TYR A 41 -3.00 -1.37 2.25
CA TYR A 41 -2.75 -0.91 3.62
C TYR A 41 -1.27 -1.07 3.93
N PHE A 42 -0.79 -0.52 5.04
CA PHE A 42 0.55 -0.87 5.53
C PHE A 42 0.46 -1.87 6.68
N GLY A 43 1.32 -2.88 6.63
CA GLY A 43 1.53 -3.87 7.68
C GLY A 43 2.89 -3.67 8.33
N VAL A 44 2.97 -3.73 9.65
CA VAL A 44 4.21 -3.73 10.42
C VAL A 44 4.48 -5.14 10.92
N GLY A 45 5.69 -5.62 10.68
CA GLY A 45 6.16 -6.95 11.04
C GLY A 45 7.44 -7.24 10.28
N GLN A 46 8.10 -8.36 10.58
CA GLN A 46 9.31 -8.78 9.85
C GLN A 46 10.40 -7.68 9.74
N GLY A 47 10.49 -6.80 10.74
CA GLY A 47 11.50 -5.73 10.81
C GLY A 47 11.16 -4.44 10.06
N GLY A 48 9.98 -4.30 9.47
CA GLY A 48 9.62 -3.10 8.71
C GLY A 48 8.12 -2.85 8.61
N ALA A 49 7.78 -1.86 7.78
CA ALA A 49 6.41 -1.53 7.40
C ALA A 49 6.32 -1.71 5.90
N HIS A 50 5.44 -2.61 5.47
CA HIS A 50 5.35 -3.09 4.11
C HIS A 50 4.02 -2.66 3.49
N ILE A 51 3.98 -2.53 2.17
CA ILE A 51 2.74 -2.26 1.44
C ILE A 51 2.03 -3.60 1.25
N MET A 52 0.89 -3.76 1.90
CA MET A 52 0.09 -4.98 1.93
C MET A 52 -1.18 -4.82 1.10
N ALA A 53 -1.78 -5.94 0.70
CA ALA A 53 -3.07 -5.98 0.01
C ALA A 53 -4.04 -6.92 0.71
N ALA A 54 -5.32 -6.55 0.73
CA ALA A 54 -6.43 -7.42 1.15
C ALA A 54 -7.60 -7.29 0.18
N PHE A 55 -8.41 -8.34 0.07
CA PHE A 55 -9.50 -8.43 -0.89
C PHE A 55 -10.83 -8.69 -0.19
N SER A 56 -11.91 -8.11 -0.70
CA SER A 56 -13.26 -8.29 -0.18
C SER A 56 -14.29 -8.27 -1.30
N ARG A 57 -15.40 -8.98 -1.15
CA ARG A 57 -16.55 -8.88 -2.06
C ARG A 57 -17.64 -7.94 -1.54
N ASP A 58 -17.63 -7.61 -0.25
CA ASP A 58 -18.73 -6.94 0.45
C ASP A 58 -18.31 -5.76 1.35
N LEU A 59 -17.03 -5.39 1.37
CA LEU A 59 -16.41 -4.38 2.24
C LEU A 59 -16.39 -4.71 3.74
N LEU A 60 -17.00 -5.82 4.16
CA LEU A 60 -17.13 -6.23 5.57
C LEU A 60 -16.13 -7.34 5.91
N HIS A 61 -15.98 -8.31 5.01
CA HIS A 61 -15.10 -9.47 5.17
C HIS A 61 -13.90 -9.34 4.25
N TRP A 62 -12.70 -9.30 4.83
CA TRP A 62 -11.45 -9.10 4.11
C TRP A 62 -10.51 -10.29 4.26
N THR A 63 -9.85 -10.66 3.16
CA THR A 63 -8.78 -11.66 3.13
C THR A 63 -7.48 -10.97 2.72
N SER A 64 -6.54 -10.85 3.65
CA SER A 64 -5.21 -10.29 3.38
C SER A 64 -4.33 -11.28 2.60
N HIS A 65 -3.63 -10.78 1.59
CA HIS A 65 -2.61 -11.54 0.88
C HIS A 65 -1.42 -11.84 1.82
N PRO A 66 -0.87 -13.07 1.85
CA PRO A 66 0.20 -13.43 2.79
C PRO A 66 1.47 -12.61 2.57
N GLU A 67 1.84 -12.37 1.31
CA GLU A 67 3.01 -11.57 0.95
C GLU A 67 2.64 -10.09 0.73
N PRO A 68 3.55 -9.16 1.05
CA PRO A 68 3.40 -7.76 0.70
C PRO A 68 3.34 -7.57 -0.82
N LEU A 69 2.55 -6.60 -1.26
CA LEU A 69 2.63 -6.06 -2.63
C LEU A 69 4.01 -5.44 -2.87
N TYR A 70 4.58 -4.82 -1.84
CA TYR A 70 5.94 -4.30 -1.85
C TYR A 70 6.58 -4.38 -0.46
N LYS A 71 7.77 -4.98 -0.39
CA LYS A 71 8.54 -5.13 0.85
C LYS A 71 9.42 -3.89 1.05
N ALA A 72 9.37 -3.29 2.25
CA ALA A 72 10.37 -2.32 2.67
C ALA A 72 11.79 -2.85 2.44
N GLY A 73 12.71 -1.96 2.05
CA GLY A 73 14.06 -2.29 1.60
C GLY A 73 14.16 -2.76 0.14
N GLY A 74 13.06 -2.76 -0.62
CA GLY A 74 13.09 -3.06 -2.04
C GLY A 74 13.81 -2.00 -2.89
N HIS A 75 13.94 -0.76 -2.40
CA HIS A 75 14.55 0.30 -3.19
C HIS A 75 16.08 0.16 -3.21
N PRO A 76 16.74 0.11 -4.39
CA PRO A 76 18.17 -0.23 -4.50
C PRO A 76 19.12 0.77 -3.80
N ARG A 77 18.67 2.00 -3.59
CA ARG A 77 19.41 3.05 -2.85
C ARG A 77 19.08 3.13 -1.36
N GLY A 78 18.27 2.21 -0.83
CA GLY A 78 17.90 2.16 0.58
C GLY A 78 16.97 3.29 1.04
N LEU A 79 16.20 3.90 0.14
CA LEU A 79 15.29 5.01 0.47
C LEU A 79 14.15 4.58 1.39
N ASP A 80 13.74 3.32 1.31
CA ASP A 80 12.65 2.72 2.09
C ASP A 80 13.13 1.51 2.91
N LYS A 81 14.41 1.48 3.25
CA LYS A 81 15.06 0.39 3.99
C LYS A 81 14.33 0.01 5.27
N THR A 82 13.75 0.99 5.96
CA THR A 82 13.00 0.78 7.20
C THR A 82 11.51 0.61 6.88
N TYR A 83 10.91 1.57 6.16
CA TYR A 83 9.47 1.61 5.93
C TYR A 83 9.11 2.00 4.49
N ALA A 84 8.14 1.27 3.92
CA ALA A 84 7.39 1.62 2.73
C ALA A 84 5.88 1.57 3.07
N HIS A 85 5.23 2.72 3.25
CA HIS A 85 3.88 2.76 3.81
C HIS A 85 3.03 3.94 3.30
N LYS A 86 1.74 3.95 3.64
CA LYS A 86 0.78 5.04 3.40
C LYS A 86 0.71 5.45 1.92
N VAL A 87 0.08 4.60 1.12
CA VAL A 87 0.05 4.76 -0.33
C VAL A 87 -0.96 5.82 -0.78
N SER A 88 -0.70 6.37 -1.96
CA SER A 88 -1.68 7.02 -2.84
C SER A 88 -1.53 6.40 -4.23
N LEU A 89 -2.65 6.00 -4.85
CA LEU A 89 -2.66 5.33 -6.15
C LEU A 89 -3.42 6.19 -7.15
N VAL A 90 -2.82 6.42 -8.32
CA VAL A 90 -3.41 7.18 -9.42
C VAL A 90 -3.22 6.40 -10.71
N TYR A 91 -4.26 6.28 -11.53
CA TYR A 91 -4.17 5.75 -12.88
C TYR A 91 -4.12 6.90 -13.89
N ASP A 92 -3.12 6.90 -14.75
CA ASP A 92 -3.03 7.78 -15.91
C ASP A 92 -3.49 7.04 -17.17
N PRO A 93 -4.69 7.33 -17.71
CA PRO A 93 -5.21 6.65 -18.90
C PRO A 93 -4.46 7.03 -20.18
N ALA A 94 -3.84 8.21 -20.26
CA ALA A 94 -3.10 8.62 -21.46
C ALA A 94 -1.79 7.82 -21.61
N ARG A 95 -1.20 7.43 -20.48
CA ARG A 95 0.00 6.57 -20.41
C ARG A 95 -0.31 5.11 -20.14
N ASP A 96 -1.58 4.78 -19.88
CA ASP A 96 -2.02 3.47 -19.40
C ASP A 96 -1.12 2.95 -18.25
N THR A 97 -0.84 3.79 -17.26
CA THR A 97 0.13 3.52 -16.18
C THR A 97 -0.46 3.84 -14.81
N LEU A 98 -0.27 2.94 -13.84
CA LEU A 98 -0.53 3.15 -12.42
C LEU A 98 0.68 3.78 -11.73
N PHE A 99 0.44 4.81 -10.95
CA PHE A 99 1.41 5.51 -10.13
C PHE A 99 1.06 5.30 -8.65
N MET A 100 1.91 4.58 -7.93
CA MET A 100 1.79 4.40 -6.49
C MET A 100 2.83 5.25 -5.77
N TYR A 101 2.39 6.36 -5.20
CA TYR A 101 3.19 7.16 -4.30
C TYR A 101 3.13 6.56 -2.90
N TYR A 102 4.25 6.53 -2.20
CA TYR A 102 4.32 6.01 -0.84
C TYR A 102 5.33 6.78 -0.01
N CYS A 103 5.13 6.81 1.30
CA CYS A 103 6.15 7.32 2.20
C CYS A 103 7.25 6.27 2.37
N ALA A 104 8.47 6.67 2.03
CA ALA A 104 9.68 5.90 2.22
C ALA A 104 10.43 6.41 3.45
N VAL A 105 10.94 5.50 4.27
CA VAL A 105 11.85 5.79 5.37
C VAL A 105 13.04 4.85 5.28
N GLY A 106 14.24 5.41 5.22
CA GLY A 106 15.47 4.64 5.09
C GLY A 106 16.69 5.47 5.45
N ASP A 107 17.84 5.10 4.87
CA ASP A 107 19.15 5.66 5.25
C ASP A 107 19.28 7.16 4.91
N GLN A 108 18.40 7.69 4.06
CA GLN A 108 18.39 9.10 3.63
C GLN A 108 17.26 9.91 4.29
N GLY A 109 16.63 9.38 5.34
CA GLY A 109 15.52 10.01 6.04
C GLY A 109 14.16 9.63 5.47
N ARG A 110 13.19 10.57 5.54
CA ARG A 110 11.80 10.35 5.12
C ARG A 110 11.50 11.14 3.85
N GLY A 111 10.88 10.49 2.87
CA GLY A 111 10.45 11.11 1.62
C GLY A 111 9.24 10.44 1.00
N ILE A 112 8.81 10.95 -0.14
CA ILE A 112 7.82 10.29 -1.00
C ILE A 112 8.56 9.63 -2.16
N CYS A 113 8.34 8.32 -2.34
CA CYS A 113 8.84 7.55 -3.47
C CYS A 113 7.68 7.13 -4.38
N LEU A 114 8.03 6.62 -5.56
CA LEU A 114 7.09 6.23 -6.60
C LEU A 114 7.40 4.81 -7.06
N LEU A 115 6.36 3.98 -7.15
CA LEU A 115 6.34 2.73 -7.91
C LEU A 115 5.39 2.89 -9.09
N THR A 116 5.69 2.27 -10.22
CA THR A 116 4.79 2.20 -11.37
C THR A 116 4.61 0.76 -11.84
N ASP A 117 3.45 0.44 -12.38
CA ASP A 117 3.17 -0.88 -12.98
C ASP A 117 3.86 -1.06 -14.34
N LYS A 118 4.10 0.04 -15.05
CA LYS A 118 4.83 0.12 -16.31
C LYS A 118 5.94 1.18 -16.22
N PRO A 119 7.07 1.01 -16.92
CA PRO A 119 8.11 2.03 -16.96
C PRO A 119 7.56 3.35 -17.50
N VAL A 120 7.84 4.45 -16.81
CA VAL A 120 7.58 5.79 -17.35
C VAL A 120 8.67 6.06 -18.40
N PRO A 121 8.32 6.47 -19.63
CA PRO A 121 9.33 6.87 -20.61
C PRO A 121 10.25 7.93 -20.00
N ALA A 122 11.56 7.78 -20.20
CA ALA A 122 12.49 8.83 -19.83
C ALA A 122 12.02 10.13 -20.50
N LEU A 123 11.99 11.22 -19.73
CA LEU A 123 11.80 12.54 -20.33
C LEU A 123 12.98 12.74 -21.30
N HIS A 124 12.72 12.61 -22.60
CA HIS A 124 13.69 13.01 -23.60
C HIS A 124 13.89 14.52 -23.46
N GLY A 125 15.02 14.92 -22.89
CA GLY A 125 15.58 16.26 -23.01
C GLY A 125 15.01 17.32 -22.07
N GLY A 126 15.88 17.78 -21.19
CA GLY A 126 15.92 19.12 -20.61
C GLY A 126 17.31 19.30 -20.00
N PRO A 127 17.97 20.45 -20.23
CA PRO A 127 19.42 20.61 -20.40
C PRO A 127 20.30 20.02 -19.29
#